data_AF-A0A1E3XFX8-F1
#
_entry.id   AF-A0A1E3XFX8-F1
#
_cell.length_a   1.000
_cell.length_b   1.000
_cell.length_c   1.000
_cell.angle_alpha   90.00
_cell.angle_beta   90.00
_cell.angle_gamma   90.00
#
_symmetry.space_group_name_H-M   'P 1'
#
loop_
_entity.id
_entity.type
_entity.pdbx_description
1 polymer ?
#
loop_
_entity_poly.entity_id
_entity_poly.type
_entity_poly.pdbx_seq_one_letter_code
_entity_poly.pdbx_strand_id
1 'polypeptide(L)'
;MSELITEIVSGEPYQYYPLGEHVVRAVGVCGGRPTFKYTRIEITGTLERLAAGESIDEIVKGYRGRVSREAINEAVRLVTSEFIRTLPELEPA
;
A
#
# COMPACT_ATOMS: atom_id res chain seq x y z
N MET A 1 12.41 3.89 12.18
CA MET A 1 10.93 3.84 12.09
C MET A 1 10.49 5.13 11.43
N SER A 2 9.56 5.08 10.47
CA SER A 2 9.03 6.32 9.87
C SER A 2 8.29 7.15 10.94
N GLU A 3 8.37 8.46 10.82
CA GLU A 3 7.72 9.41 11.73
C GLU A 3 6.19 9.33 11.61
N LEU A 4 5.48 9.53 12.73
CA LEU A 4 4.03 9.62 12.71
C LEU A 4 3.61 10.97 12.10
N ILE A 5 2.94 10.93 10.96
CA ILE A 5 2.38 12.12 10.32
C ILE A 5 0.93 12.30 10.78
N THR A 6 0.54 13.55 11.03
CA THR A 6 -0.85 13.94 11.32
C THR A 6 -1.28 15.02 10.33
N GLU A 7 -2.34 14.74 9.57
CA GLU A 7 -2.97 15.68 8.62
C GLU A 7 -4.41 15.94 9.04
N ILE A 8 -4.98 17.10 8.69
CA ILE A 8 -6.42 17.34 8.86
C ILE A 8 -7.11 17.05 7.53
N VAL A 9 -7.98 16.03 7.52
CA VAL A 9 -8.73 15.61 6.35
C VAL A 9 -10.21 15.72 6.67
N SER A 10 -10.94 16.58 5.95
CA SER A 10 -12.37 16.83 6.19
C SER A 10 -12.71 17.24 7.63
N GLY A 11 -11.80 17.96 8.30
CA GLY A 11 -11.97 18.43 9.69
C GLY A 11 -11.55 17.44 10.78
N GLU A 12 -11.18 16.21 10.41
CA GLU A 12 -10.74 15.16 11.34
C GLU A 12 -9.24 14.87 11.22
N PRO A 13 -8.55 14.49 12.31
CA PRO A 13 -7.15 14.10 12.24
C PRO A 13 -7.00 12.74 11.54
N TYR A 14 -6.17 12.73 10.49
CA TYR A 14 -5.72 11.54 9.79
C TYR A 14 -4.26 11.28 10.14
N GLN A 15 -4.02 10.22 10.91
CA GLN A 15 -2.70 9.88 11.42
C GLN A 15 -2.16 8.61 10.75
N TYR A 16 -0.92 8.63 10.30
CA TYR A 16 -0.33 7.48 9.61
C TYR A 16 1.20 7.48 9.66
N TYR A 17 1.77 6.29 9.49
CA TYR A 17 3.19 6.09 9.21
C TYR A 17 3.39 5.89 7.70
N PRO A 18 4.17 6.74 7.01
CA PRO A 18 4.41 6.57 5.59
C PRO A 18 5.26 5.31 5.33
N LEU A 19 4.90 4.58 4.28
CA LEU A 19 5.71 3.53 3.67
C LEU A 19 6.16 3.93 2.25
N GLY A 20 5.41 4.82 1.61
CA GLY A 20 5.71 5.46 0.34
C GLY A 20 4.88 6.74 0.20
N GLU A 21 4.70 7.22 -1.03
CA GLU A 21 3.86 8.38 -1.35
C GLU A 21 2.38 8.03 -1.27
N HIS A 22 2.02 6.83 -1.72
CA HIS A 22 0.63 6.36 -1.79
C HIS A 22 0.30 5.25 -0.80
N VAL A 23 1.28 4.56 -0.21
CA VAL A 23 1.09 3.47 0.74
C VAL A 23 1.49 3.90 2.15
N VAL A 24 0.60 3.65 3.11
CA VAL A 24 0.79 4.06 4.52
C VAL A 24 0.27 3.01 5.48
N ARG A 25 0.67 3.10 6.76
CA ARG A 25 -0.01 2.43 7.87
C ARG A 25 -0.80 3.46 8.66
N ALA A 26 -2.08 3.60 8.35
CA ALA A 26 -2.94 4.57 9.02
C ALA A 26 -3.43 4.05 10.38
N VAL A 27 -3.36 4.92 11.40
CA VAL A 27 -3.78 4.62 12.77
C VAL A 27 -5.29 4.36 12.78
N GLY A 28 -5.72 3.25 13.38
CA GLY A 28 -7.14 2.86 13.43
C GLY A 28 -7.74 2.38 12.11
N VAL A 29 -6.95 2.22 11.05
CA VAL A 29 -7.40 1.70 9.75
C VAL A 29 -6.89 0.27 9.56
N CYS A 30 -7.79 -0.66 9.21
CA CYS A 30 -7.48 -2.06 8.89
C CYS A 30 -6.51 -2.75 9.87
N GLY A 31 -6.59 -2.45 11.17
CA GLY A 31 -5.70 -3.03 12.18
C GLY A 31 -4.22 -2.63 12.04
N GLY A 32 -3.93 -1.50 11.38
CA GLY A 32 -2.58 -1.03 11.12
C GLY A 32 -1.86 -1.76 10.00
N ARG A 33 -2.57 -2.54 9.18
CA ARG A 33 -2.05 -3.13 7.94
C ARG A 33 -1.85 -2.03 6.88
N PRO A 34 -0.91 -2.21 5.92
CA PRO A 34 -0.68 -1.22 4.88
C PRO A 34 -1.91 -1.00 3.99
N THR A 35 -2.26 0.27 3.81
CA THR A 35 -3.39 0.73 2.98
C THR A 35 -2.95 1.80 2.01
N PHE A 36 -3.72 2.02 0.94
CA PHE A 36 -3.55 3.23 0.13
C PHE A 36 -3.98 4.46 0.95
N LYS A 37 -3.17 5.51 0.93
CA LYS A 37 -3.38 6.77 1.66
C LYS A 37 -4.80 7.30 1.40
N TYR A 38 -5.48 7.73 2.45
CA TYR A 38 -6.87 8.22 2.42
C TYR A 38 -7.94 7.19 2.02
N THR A 39 -7.62 5.89 2.11
CA THR A 39 -8.57 4.82 1.85
C THR A 39 -8.61 3.81 3.00
N ARG A 40 -9.62 2.94 2.98
CA ARG A 40 -9.66 1.69 3.78
C ARG A 40 -9.41 0.47 2.89
N ILE A 41 -8.61 0.63 1.84
CA ILE A 41 -8.28 -0.42 0.88
C ILE A 41 -6.87 -0.88 1.20
N GLU A 42 -6.77 -2.13 1.65
CA GLU A 42 -5.50 -2.77 1.95
C GLU A 42 -4.74 -3.10 0.68
N ILE A 43 -3.42 -2.96 0.70
CA ILE A 43 -2.60 -3.28 -0.49
C ILE A 43 -2.67 -4.77 -0.83
N THR A 44 -2.83 -5.65 0.17
CA THR A 44 -2.89 -7.10 -0.02
C THR A 44 -4.05 -7.49 -0.93
N GLY A 45 -5.25 -6.94 -0.72
CA GLY A 45 -6.39 -7.22 -1.60
C GLY A 45 -6.16 -6.80 -3.05
N THR A 46 -5.43 -5.70 -3.27
CA THR A 46 -5.02 -5.30 -4.63
C THR A 46 -4.00 -6.26 -5.24
N LEU A 47 -3.02 -6.73 -4.46
CA LEU A 47 -2.03 -7.69 -4.93
C LEU A 47 -2.66 -9.06 -5.24
N GLU A 48 -3.65 -9.49 -4.45
CA GLU A 48 -4.44 -10.70 -4.71
C GLU A 48 -5.23 -10.59 -6.02
N ARG A 49 -5.84 -9.44 -6.30
CA ARG A 49 -6.54 -9.18 -7.57
C ARG A 49 -5.59 -9.20 -8.76
N LEU A 50 -4.40 -8.62 -8.63
CA LEU A 50 -3.34 -8.72 -9.66
C LEU A 50 -2.93 -10.19 -9.87
N ALA A 51 -2.74 -10.95 -8.79
CA ALA A 51 -2.39 -12.36 -8.86
C ALA A 51 -3.50 -13.23 -9.48
N ALA A 52 -4.76 -12.82 -9.34
CA ALA A 52 -5.91 -13.43 -10.00
C ALA A 52 -6.02 -13.09 -11.49
N GLY A 53 -5.12 -12.25 -12.03
CA GLY A 53 -5.05 -11.89 -13.45
C GLY A 53 -5.85 -10.64 -13.82
N GLU A 54 -6.40 -9.90 -12.86
CA GLU A 54 -7.04 -8.62 -13.16
C GLU A 54 -6.01 -7.59 -13.64
N SER A 55 -6.34 -6.84 -14.68
CA SER A 55 -5.53 -5.72 -15.13
C SER A 55 -5.59 -4.56 -14.14
N ILE A 56 -4.56 -3.72 -14.12
CA ILE A 56 -4.54 -2.52 -13.27
C ILE A 56 -5.75 -1.61 -13.56
N ASP A 57 -6.18 -1.48 -14.82
CA ASP A 57 -7.34 -0.66 -15.19
C ASP A 57 -8.65 -1.20 -14.59
N GLU A 58 -8.84 -2.52 -14.61
CA GLU A 58 -10.00 -3.17 -13.99
C GLU A 58 -9.98 -2.98 -12.47
N ILE A 59 -8.80 -3.01 -11.86
CA ILE A 59 -8.64 -2.77 -10.42
C ILE A 59 -8.97 -1.32 -10.06
N VAL A 60 -8.41 -0.34 -10.77
CA VAL A 60 -8.68 1.10 -10.60
C VAL A 60 -10.18 1.37 -10.76
N LYS A 61 -10.79 0.80 -11.82
CA LYS A 61 -12.24 0.90 -12.06
C LYS A 61 -13.05 0.26 -10.93
N GLY A 62 -12.64 -0.91 -10.45
CA GLY A 62 -13.28 -1.61 -9.33
C GLY A 62 -13.25 -0.80 -8.03
N TYR A 63 -12.18 -0.02 -7.80
CA TYR A 63 -12.08 0.93 -6.70
C TYR A 63 -12.71 2.30 -6.98
N ARG A 64 -13.42 2.45 -8.11
CA ARG A 64 -14.08 3.70 -8.51
C ARG A 64 -13.11 4.88 -8.57
N GLY A 65 -11.87 4.64 -8.99
CA GLY A 65 -10.83 5.66 -9.08
C GLY A 65 -10.24 6.14 -7.75
N ARG A 66 -10.64 5.55 -6.60
CA ARG A 66 -10.09 5.92 -5.28
C ARG A 66 -8.63 5.51 -5.08
N VAL A 67 -8.14 4.57 -5.89
CA VAL A 67 -6.74 4.15 -5.94
C VAL A 67 -6.29 4.33 -7.37
N SER A 68 -5.22 5.09 -7.58
CA SER A 68 -4.69 5.36 -8.91
C SER A 68 -3.78 4.22 -9.39
N ARG A 69 -3.45 4.24 -10.68
CA ARG A 69 -2.46 3.30 -11.26
C ARG A 69 -1.10 3.45 -10.60
N GLU A 70 -0.69 4.67 -10.30
CA GLU A 70 0.59 5.00 -9.67
C GLU A 70 0.66 4.40 -8.27
N ALA A 71 -0.43 4.51 -7.50
CA ALA A 71 -0.55 3.91 -6.18
C ALA A 71 -0.42 2.38 -6.23
N ILE A 72 -1.12 1.71 -7.16
CA ILE A 72 -1.02 0.26 -7.34
C ILE A 72 0.42 -0.14 -7.71
N ASN A 73 1.03 0.57 -8.65
CA ASN A 73 2.41 0.32 -9.06
C ASN A 73 3.40 0.55 -7.90
N GLU A 74 3.17 1.55 -7.05
CA GLU A 74 3.98 1.77 -5.84
C GLU A 74 3.87 0.59 -4.88
N ALA A 75 2.66 0.09 -4.61
CA ALA A 75 2.47 -1.05 -3.73
C ALA A 75 3.22 -2.30 -4.23
N VAL A 76 3.15 -2.58 -5.54
CA VAL A 76 3.91 -3.69 -6.16
C VAL A 76 5.41 -3.49 -5.98
N ARG A 77 5.93 -2.29 -6.28
CA ARG A 77 7.35 -1.99 -6.11
C ARG A 77 7.81 -2.14 -4.67
N LEU A 78 7.07 -1.58 -3.72
CA LEU A 78 7.39 -1.64 -2.28
C LEU A 78 7.49 -3.08 -1.79
N VAL A 79 6.48 -3.90 -2.08
CA VAL A 79 6.49 -5.31 -1.64
C VAL A 79 7.61 -6.09 -2.31
N THR A 80 7.86 -5.85 -3.60
CA THR A 80 8.93 -6.52 -4.34
C THR A 80 10.30 -6.14 -3.79
N SER A 81 10.59 -4.85 -3.62
CA SER A 81 11.88 -4.39 -3.11
C SER A 81 12.14 -4.86 -1.69
N GLU A 82 11.12 -4.82 -0.83
CA GLU A 82 11.24 -5.29 0.54
C GLU A 82 11.43 -6.81 0.61
N PHE A 83 10.70 -7.59 -0.20
CA PHE A 83 10.92 -9.02 -0.27
C PHE A 83 12.34 -9.37 -0.69
N ILE A 84 12.83 -8.78 -1.79
CA ILE A 84 14.20 -8.99 -2.28
C ILE A 84 15.24 -8.60 -1.21
N ARG A 85 15.04 -7.47 -0.51
CA ARG A 85 15.92 -7.01 0.56
C ARG A 85 15.97 -7.95 1.77
N THR A 86 14.90 -8.71 2.00
CA THR A 86 14.82 -9.69 3.10
C THR A 86 15.32 -11.09 2.74
N LEU A 87 15.64 -11.35 1.47
CA LEU A 87 16.19 -12.64 1.09
C LEU A 87 17.55 -12.86 1.75
N PRO A 88 17.82 -14.07 2.28
CA PRO A 88 19.13 -14.38 2.83
C PRO A 88 20.19 -14.44 1.73
N GLU A 89 21.44 -14.14 2.09
CA GLU A 89 22.58 -14.44 1.23
C GLU A 89 22.68 -15.96 1.03
N LEU A 90 22.99 -16.38 -0.20
CA LEU A 90 23.20 -17.79 -0.50
C LEU A 90 24.62 -18.15 -0.09
N GLU A 91 24.76 -19.12 0.80
CA GLU A 91 26.06 -19.73 1.06
C GLU A 91 26.52 -20.49 -0.20
N PRO A 92 27.76 -20.30 -0.65
CA PRO A 92 28.31 -21.09 -1.73
C PRO A 92 28.34 -22.57 -1.30
N ALA A 93 27.92 -23.44 -2.24
CA ALA A 93 27.89 -24.89 -2.06
C ALA A 93 29.29 -25.50 -1.94
#